data_AF-A0A363UQ46-F1
#
_entry.id   AF-A0A363UQ46-F1
#
_cell.length_a   1.000
_cell.length_b   1.000
_cell.length_c   1.000
_cell.angle_alpha   90.00
_cell.angle_beta   90.00
_cell.angle_gamma   90.00
#
_symmetry.space_group_name_H-M   'P 1'
#
loop_
_entity.id
_entity.type
_entity.pdbx_description
1 polymer ?
#
loop_
_entity_poly.entity_id
_entity_poly.type
_entity_poly.pdbx_seq_one_letter_code
_entity_poly.pdbx_strand_id
1 'polypeptide(L)'
;MLGKSSGAFIRAAASLCLLLSAAGCGLMKTVPEPEDVRISEVRRSIHCGTEQRHAALSYFPTPEDWLGWQADRGLQIVSADKLPDGPLLLLEMGQRRTGGYFIEPKPDATIDRDRVMWLAGEWTRPGKDRMVTQMLTSPCVLLSIPPRDYRGFRIIDQNEELRSSLDLS
;
A
#
# COMPACT_ATOMS: atom_id res chain seq x y z
N MET A 1 13.83 -69.78 65.69
CA MET A 1 12.91 -68.74 66.20
C MET A 1 12.58 -67.79 65.06
N LEU A 2 11.28 -67.61 64.81
CA LEU A 2 10.57 -66.57 64.03
C LEU A 2 11.25 -66.06 62.74
N GLY A 3 10.68 -66.15 61.54
CA GLY A 3 9.33 -66.47 61.11
C GLY A 3 9.04 -65.76 59.78
N LYS A 4 8.43 -66.49 58.83
CA LYS A 4 7.53 -66.09 57.72
C LYS A 4 7.95 -64.88 56.82
N SER A 5 7.86 -64.95 55.50
CA SER A 5 6.62 -65.24 54.76
C SER A 5 6.89 -65.54 53.28
N SER A 6 6.06 -66.45 52.76
CA SER A 6 5.98 -66.95 51.39
C SER A 6 5.19 -66.03 50.44
N GLY A 7 5.34 -66.25 49.13
CA GLY A 7 4.38 -65.91 48.05
C GLY A 7 5.04 -65.09 46.93
N ALA A 8 5.47 -65.68 45.80
CA ALA A 8 4.70 -66.19 44.64
C ALA A 8 4.26 -65.09 43.64
N PHE A 9 4.02 -65.52 42.39
CA PHE A 9 3.45 -64.79 41.23
C PHE A 9 4.47 -64.15 40.26
N ILE A 10 4.97 -64.90 39.27
CA ILE A 10 4.42 -65.17 37.92
C ILE A 10 4.76 -64.07 36.90
N ARG A 11 5.45 -64.52 35.85
CA ARG A 11 5.83 -63.80 34.62
C ARG A 11 4.60 -63.23 33.88
N ALA A 12 4.70 -62.00 33.37
CA ALA A 12 3.93 -61.57 32.21
C ALA A 12 4.73 -60.53 31.39
N ALA A 13 4.87 -60.83 30.10
CA ALA A 13 5.51 -60.01 29.10
C ALA A 13 4.71 -58.74 28.78
N ALA A 14 5.41 -57.66 28.43
CA ALA A 14 4.83 -56.54 27.70
C ALA A 14 5.90 -55.89 26.82
N SER A 15 6.11 -56.46 25.64
CA SER A 15 6.64 -55.74 24.49
C SER A 15 5.54 -54.81 23.98
N LEU A 16 5.76 -53.49 23.98
CA LEU A 16 4.88 -52.57 23.25
C LEU A 16 5.63 -51.30 22.81
N CYS A 17 5.68 -51.14 21.48
CA CYS A 17 5.75 -49.94 20.66
C CYS A 17 6.30 -48.63 21.23
N LEU A 18 7.18 -47.96 20.47
CA LEU A 18 6.80 -46.69 19.82
C LEU A 18 7.77 -46.35 18.67
N LEU A 19 7.28 -46.49 17.44
CA LEU A 19 7.83 -45.92 16.22
C LEU A 19 7.56 -44.42 16.22
N LEU A 20 8.60 -43.59 16.43
CA LEU A 20 8.54 -42.15 16.23
C LEU A 20 8.81 -41.82 14.76
N SER A 21 7.74 -41.82 13.96
CA SER A 21 7.75 -41.28 12.60
C SER A 21 7.73 -39.76 12.66
N ALA A 22 8.86 -39.11 12.42
CA ALA A 22 8.94 -37.66 12.22
C ALA A 22 8.40 -37.28 10.82
N ALA A 23 7.07 -37.30 10.65
CA ALA A 23 6.40 -36.70 9.50
C ALA A 23 6.02 -35.25 9.84
N GLY A 24 7.02 -34.36 9.84
CA GLY A 24 6.86 -32.92 10.10
C GLY A 24 7.24 -32.09 8.88
N CYS A 25 6.54 -32.26 7.77
CA CYS A 25 6.65 -31.38 6.61
C CYS A 25 5.23 -30.97 6.20
N GLY A 26 4.72 -29.92 6.84
CA GLY A 26 3.37 -29.45 6.61
C GLY A 26 3.30 -27.96 6.89
N LEU A 27 3.13 -27.18 5.81
CA LEU A 27 2.66 -25.80 5.83
C LEU A 27 3.69 -24.69 6.14
N MET A 28 4.77 -24.62 5.37
CA MET A 28 5.36 -23.29 5.10
C MET A 28 4.45 -22.56 4.13
N LYS A 29 3.60 -21.66 4.63
CA LYS A 29 2.96 -20.64 3.79
C LYS A 29 4.09 -19.87 3.10
N THR A 30 4.17 -19.94 1.78
CA THR A 30 5.10 -19.13 1.00
C THR A 30 4.72 -17.67 1.24
N VAL A 31 5.54 -16.97 2.02
CA VAL A 31 5.37 -15.53 2.23
C VAL A 31 5.62 -14.87 0.87
N PRO A 32 4.68 -14.06 0.34
CA PRO A 32 4.91 -13.34 -0.90
C PRO A 32 6.15 -12.46 -0.77
N GLU A 33 7.07 -12.54 -1.72
CA GLU A 33 8.20 -11.61 -1.78
C GLU A 33 7.74 -10.23 -2.25
N PRO A 34 8.48 -9.15 -1.90
CA PRO A 34 8.22 -7.84 -2.46
C PRO A 34 8.26 -7.86 -4.00
N GLU A 35 7.35 -7.11 -4.62
CA GLU A 35 7.20 -7.02 -6.06
C GLU A 35 7.50 -5.59 -6.51
N ASP A 36 8.49 -5.42 -7.39
CA ASP A 36 8.71 -4.14 -8.06
C ASP A 36 7.78 -4.02 -9.26
N VAL A 37 7.07 -2.89 -9.32
CA VAL A 37 6.06 -2.61 -10.34
C VAL A 37 6.27 -1.24 -10.95
N ARG A 38 5.77 -1.07 -12.18
CA ARG A 38 5.70 0.23 -12.82
C ARG A 38 4.31 0.84 -12.72
N ILE A 39 4.30 2.15 -12.51
CA ILE A 39 3.11 3.01 -12.54
C ILE A 39 3.24 4.02 -13.68
N SER A 40 2.12 4.57 -14.13
CA SER A 40 2.12 5.60 -15.15
C SER A 40 1.29 6.81 -14.73
N GLU A 41 1.79 8.01 -15.03
CA GLU A 41 1.01 9.22 -14.85
C GLU A 41 -0.09 9.30 -15.91
N VAL A 42 -1.34 9.41 -15.45
CA VAL A 42 -2.50 9.66 -16.32
C VAL A 42 -2.63 11.16 -16.53
N ARG A 43 -2.58 11.95 -15.45
CA ARG A 43 -2.78 13.39 -15.49
C ARG A 43 -2.26 14.08 -14.24
N ARG A 44 -1.63 15.25 -14.42
CA ARG A 44 -1.44 16.24 -13.36
C ARG A 44 -2.40 17.42 -13.45
N SER A 45 -2.76 17.98 -12.31
CA SER A 45 -3.57 19.20 -12.18
C SER A 45 -3.08 20.06 -11.01
N ILE A 46 -3.27 21.37 -11.11
CA ILE A 46 -3.01 22.35 -10.04
C ILE A 46 -4.29 22.70 -9.25
N HIS A 47 -5.44 22.18 -9.66
CA HIS A 47 -6.75 22.41 -9.06
C HIS A 47 -7.50 21.08 -8.94
N CYS A 48 -7.34 20.40 -7.80
CA CYS A 48 -7.95 19.10 -7.52
C CYS A 48 -9.05 19.16 -6.45
N GLY A 49 -9.44 20.38 -6.06
CA GLY A 49 -10.48 20.60 -5.05
C GLY A 49 -10.08 20.21 -3.62
N THR A 50 -8.80 19.90 -3.37
CA THR A 50 -8.31 19.58 -2.02
C THR A 50 -8.36 20.81 -1.12
N GLU A 51 -9.06 20.70 0.02
CA GLU A 51 -9.16 21.78 1.01
C GLU A 51 -8.13 21.62 2.13
N GLN A 52 -7.77 20.38 2.47
CA GLN A 52 -6.76 20.09 3.48
C GLN A 52 -5.36 20.49 3.04
N ARG A 53 -4.50 20.83 4.01
CA ARG A 53 -3.10 21.22 3.74
C ARG A 53 -2.14 20.04 3.64
N HIS A 54 -2.46 18.90 4.24
CA HIS A 54 -1.63 17.70 4.21
C HIS A 54 -1.79 16.96 2.88
N ALA A 55 -0.78 16.16 2.54
CA ALA A 55 -0.88 15.29 1.38
C ALA A 55 -1.86 14.15 1.66
N ALA A 56 -2.53 13.65 0.62
CA ALA A 56 -3.50 12.59 0.73
C ALA A 56 -3.35 11.60 -0.43
N LEU A 57 -3.76 10.36 -0.17
CA LEU A 57 -3.88 9.29 -1.16
C LEU A 57 -5.36 8.93 -1.27
N SER A 58 -5.86 8.75 -2.49
CA SER A 58 -7.18 8.19 -2.75
C SER A 58 -7.06 7.08 -3.78
N TYR A 59 -7.62 5.91 -3.46
CA TYR A 59 -7.60 4.72 -4.32
C TYR A 59 -8.96 4.55 -5.00
N PHE A 60 -8.93 4.31 -6.30
CA PHE A 60 -10.11 4.09 -7.13
C PHE A 60 -9.98 2.71 -7.77
N PRO A 61 -10.68 1.70 -7.25
CA PRO A 61 -10.66 0.35 -7.81
C PRO A 61 -11.03 0.29 -9.29
N THR A 62 -11.95 1.16 -9.74
CA THR A 62 -12.34 1.25 -11.15
C THR A 62 -12.31 2.69 -11.69
N PRO A 63 -12.25 2.88 -13.02
CA PRO A 63 -12.38 4.19 -13.64
C PRO A 63 -13.69 4.92 -13.29
N GLU A 64 -14.78 4.17 -13.06
CA GLU A 64 -16.08 4.74 -12.66
C GLU A 64 -16.02 5.40 -11.27
N ASP A 65 -15.28 4.82 -10.32
CA ASP A 65 -15.09 5.40 -8.99
C ASP A 65 -14.41 6.79 -9.08
N TRP A 66 -13.42 6.92 -9.98
CA TRP A 66 -12.78 8.20 -10.28
C TRP A 66 -13.75 9.21 -10.90
N LEU A 67 -14.57 8.76 -11.86
CA LEU A 67 -15.57 9.63 -12.51
C LEU A 67 -16.58 10.17 -11.50
N GLY A 68 -17.02 9.33 -10.55
CA GLY A 68 -17.86 9.75 -9.42
C GLY A 68 -17.17 10.80 -8.56
N TRP A 69 -15.93 10.52 -8.14
CA TRP A 69 -15.16 11.43 -7.29
C TRP A 69 -14.96 12.83 -7.89
N GLN A 70 -14.66 12.93 -9.19
CA GLN A 70 -14.50 14.24 -9.82
C GLN A 70 -15.84 14.96 -9.98
N ALA A 71 -16.92 14.23 -10.27
CA ALA A 71 -18.26 14.79 -10.38
C ALA A 71 -18.75 15.35 -9.04
N ASP A 72 -18.53 14.64 -7.93
CA ASP A 72 -18.88 15.07 -6.58
C ASP A 72 -18.17 16.37 -6.18
N ARG A 73 -16.99 16.64 -6.76
CA ARG A 73 -16.23 17.87 -6.55
C ARG A 73 -16.49 18.95 -7.60
N GLY A 74 -17.36 18.70 -8.58
CA GLY A 74 -17.60 19.61 -9.70
C GLY A 74 -16.39 19.81 -10.60
N LEU A 75 -15.49 18.82 -10.68
CA LEU A 75 -14.25 18.84 -11.43
C LEU A 75 -14.35 18.01 -12.71
N GLN A 76 -13.52 18.35 -13.69
CA GLN A 76 -13.36 17.61 -14.95
C GLN A 76 -11.85 17.51 -15.24
N ILE A 77 -11.16 16.63 -14.51
CA ILE A 77 -9.69 16.50 -14.62
C ILE A 77 -9.32 15.53 -15.75
N VAL A 78 -9.97 14.37 -15.81
CA VAL A 78 -9.81 13.38 -16.89
C VAL A 78 -11.19 12.86 -17.32
N SER A 79 -11.46 12.87 -18.63
CA SER A 79 -12.70 12.33 -19.20
C SER A 79 -12.62 10.81 -19.35
N ALA A 80 -13.78 10.14 -19.35
CA ALA A 80 -13.88 8.69 -19.40
C ALA A 80 -13.13 8.06 -20.58
N ASP A 81 -13.14 8.69 -21.76
CA ASP A 81 -12.46 8.21 -22.97
C ASP A 81 -10.92 8.28 -22.91
N LYS A 82 -10.38 8.94 -21.89
CA LYS A 82 -8.93 9.10 -21.66
C LYS A 82 -8.42 8.31 -20.46
N LEU A 83 -9.30 7.62 -19.73
CA LEU A 83 -8.89 6.80 -18.61
C LEU A 83 -8.29 5.49 -19.10
N PRO A 84 -7.18 5.04 -18.50
CA PRO A 84 -6.69 3.69 -18.74
C PRO A 84 -7.60 2.67 -18.05
N ASP A 85 -7.51 1.42 -18.50
CA ASP A 85 -8.14 0.31 -17.81
C ASP A 85 -7.45 0.04 -16.46
N GLY A 86 -8.22 -0.39 -15.47
CA GLY A 86 -7.72 -0.81 -14.16
C GLY A 86 -7.72 0.29 -13.09
N PRO A 87 -7.11 -0.01 -11.93
CA PRO A 87 -7.20 0.87 -10.78
C PRO A 87 -6.36 2.15 -10.95
N LEU A 88 -6.85 3.20 -10.29
CA LEU A 88 -6.21 4.50 -10.25
C LEU A 88 -5.84 4.88 -8.81
N LEU A 89 -4.77 5.64 -8.67
CA LEU A 89 -4.35 6.22 -7.40
C LEU A 89 -4.14 7.72 -7.58
N LEU A 90 -4.89 8.52 -6.83
CA LEU A 90 -4.69 9.96 -6.79
C LEU A 90 -3.76 10.32 -5.65
N LEU A 91 -2.75 11.10 -6.00
CA LEU A 91 -1.80 11.68 -5.07
C LEU A 91 -2.03 13.19 -4.96
N GLU A 92 -2.61 13.64 -3.85
CA GLU A 92 -2.89 15.04 -3.58
C GLU A 92 -1.76 15.63 -2.72
N MET A 93 -1.24 16.80 -3.11
CA MET A 93 -0.23 17.50 -2.31
C MET A 93 -0.85 18.20 -1.09
N GLY A 94 -2.14 18.49 -1.15
CA GLY A 94 -2.83 19.42 -0.27
C GLY A 94 -2.79 20.86 -0.77
N GLN A 95 -3.62 21.70 -0.17
CA GLN A 95 -3.81 23.09 -0.55
C GLN A 95 -2.55 23.95 -0.35
N ARG A 96 -2.23 24.80 -1.33
CA ARG A 96 -1.10 25.74 -1.34
C ARG A 96 -1.60 27.14 -1.67
N ARG A 97 -1.01 28.16 -1.03
CA ARG A 97 -1.43 29.57 -1.18
C ARG A 97 -0.75 30.29 -2.35
N THR A 98 0.18 29.62 -3.03
CA THR A 98 0.87 30.15 -4.21
C THR A 98 1.02 29.06 -5.25
N GLY A 99 1.32 29.46 -6.48
CA GLY A 99 1.80 28.54 -7.52
C GLY A 99 3.24 28.05 -7.29
N GLY A 100 3.69 27.16 -8.15
CA GLY A 100 5.06 26.63 -8.17
C GLY A 100 5.31 25.38 -7.31
N TYR A 101 4.24 24.81 -6.76
CA TYR A 101 4.27 23.51 -6.09
C TYR A 101 3.82 22.41 -7.05
N PHE A 102 4.53 21.28 -7.06
CA PHE A 102 4.16 20.10 -7.83
C PHE A 102 4.73 18.83 -7.19
N ILE A 103 4.16 17.70 -7.57
CA ILE A 103 4.61 16.37 -7.20
C ILE A 103 5.12 15.69 -8.47
N GLU A 104 6.28 15.04 -8.41
CA GLU A 104 6.81 14.22 -9.49
C GLU A 104 6.98 12.77 -8.99
N PRO A 105 5.99 11.89 -9.20
CA PRO A 105 6.07 10.50 -8.79
C PRO A 105 7.15 9.75 -9.58
N LYS A 106 7.91 8.88 -8.92
CA LYS A 106 8.81 7.95 -9.61
C LYS A 106 7.97 6.89 -10.34
N PRO A 107 8.39 6.45 -11.54
CA PRO A 107 7.64 5.46 -12.31
C PRO A 107 7.73 4.05 -11.70
N ASP A 108 8.72 3.80 -10.86
CA ASP A 108 8.91 2.52 -10.16
C ASP A 108 8.36 2.62 -8.73
N ALA A 109 7.63 1.59 -8.32
CA ALA A 109 7.06 1.42 -6.99
C ALA A 109 7.28 -0.01 -6.52
N THR A 110 7.20 -0.25 -5.21
CA THR A 110 7.37 -1.59 -4.64
C THR A 110 6.13 -1.97 -3.85
N ILE A 111 5.57 -3.14 -4.11
CA ILE A 111 4.52 -3.73 -3.28
C ILE A 111 5.22 -4.63 -2.28
N ASP A 112 5.07 -4.34 -1.00
CA ASP A 112 5.69 -5.14 0.04
C ASP A 112 4.97 -6.47 0.26
N ARG A 113 5.54 -7.30 1.14
CA ARG A 113 4.96 -8.59 1.53
C ARG A 113 3.57 -8.45 2.13
N ASP A 114 3.28 -7.28 2.68
CA ASP A 114 2.00 -6.95 3.24
C ASP A 114 0.99 -6.40 2.22
N ARG A 115 1.30 -6.46 0.92
CA ARG A 115 0.46 -5.91 -0.15
C ARG A 115 0.21 -4.41 0.00
N VAL A 116 1.13 -3.71 0.68
CA VAL A 116 1.14 -2.25 0.74
C VAL A 116 2.05 -1.76 -0.38
N MET A 117 1.51 -0.90 -1.24
CA MET A 117 2.30 -0.27 -2.30
C MET A 117 3.03 0.95 -1.77
N TRP A 118 4.35 0.92 -1.88
CA TRP A 118 5.26 2.01 -1.57
C TRP A 118 5.62 2.76 -2.85
N LEU A 119 5.18 4.01 -2.89
CA LEU A 119 5.52 4.97 -3.92
C LEU A 119 6.61 5.91 -3.38
N ALA A 120 7.43 6.43 -4.29
CA ALA A 120 8.34 7.52 -4.02
C ALA A 120 8.09 8.66 -5.02
N GLY A 121 8.35 9.90 -4.63
CA GLY A 121 8.21 11.04 -5.53
C GLY A 121 8.90 12.29 -5.00
N GLU A 122 9.08 13.27 -5.86
CA GLU A 122 9.65 14.56 -5.48
C GLU A 122 8.55 15.55 -5.07
N TRP A 123 8.65 16.10 -3.87
CA TRP A 123 7.84 17.21 -3.39
C TRP A 123 8.54 18.54 -3.67
N THR A 124 8.20 19.16 -4.79
CA THR A 124 8.82 20.44 -5.16
C THR A 124 8.05 21.61 -4.58
N ARG A 125 8.80 22.52 -3.94
CA ARG A 125 8.33 23.82 -3.46
C ARG A 125 8.95 24.91 -4.33
N PRO A 126 8.27 26.04 -4.56
CA PRO A 126 8.87 27.16 -5.27
C PRO A 126 10.10 27.68 -4.50
N GLY A 127 11.14 28.08 -5.25
CA GLY A 127 12.34 28.68 -4.66
C GLY A 127 12.02 29.97 -3.91
N LYS A 128 12.74 30.24 -2.81
CA LYS A 128 12.47 31.36 -1.90
C LYS A 128 12.48 32.73 -2.59
N ASP A 129 13.27 32.88 -3.64
CA ASP A 129 13.46 34.16 -4.37
C ASP A 129 12.71 34.20 -5.71
N ARG A 130 11.86 33.19 -6.00
CA ARG A 130 11.03 33.20 -7.20
C ARG A 130 9.82 34.10 -6.97
N MET A 131 9.54 34.98 -7.94
CA MET A 131 8.20 35.56 -8.04
C MET A 131 7.20 34.42 -8.28
N VAL A 132 6.21 34.30 -7.39
CA VAL A 132 5.15 33.30 -7.47
C VAL A 132 3.80 33.97 -7.56
N THR A 133 2.91 33.39 -8.35
CA THR A 133 1.51 33.82 -8.42
C THR A 133 0.83 33.54 -7.08
N GLN A 134 0.19 34.57 -6.51
CA GLN A 134 -0.64 34.46 -5.32
C GLN A 134 -2.00 33.90 -5.72
N MET A 135 -2.13 32.58 -5.67
CA MET A 135 -3.35 31.87 -6.03
C MET A 135 -3.47 30.61 -5.17
N LEU A 136 -4.69 30.33 -4.71
CA LEU A 136 -4.99 29.09 -4.04
C LEU A 136 -4.93 27.93 -5.05
N THR A 137 -4.04 26.98 -4.82
CA THR A 137 -3.86 25.78 -5.64
C THR A 137 -4.01 24.52 -4.79
N SER A 138 -4.31 23.41 -5.44
CA SER A 138 -4.36 22.07 -4.85
C SER A 138 -3.73 21.09 -5.84
N PRO A 139 -2.39 21.03 -5.92
CA PRO A 139 -1.70 20.16 -6.87
C PRO A 139 -1.99 18.68 -6.61
N CYS A 140 -2.23 17.92 -7.66
CA CYS A 140 -2.36 16.48 -7.60
C CYS A 140 -1.87 15.78 -8.87
N VAL A 141 -1.61 14.48 -8.75
CA VAL A 141 -1.25 13.59 -9.85
C VAL A 141 -2.13 12.34 -9.77
N LEU A 142 -2.82 12.03 -10.87
CA LEU A 142 -3.55 10.78 -11.05
C LEU A 142 -2.64 9.76 -11.71
N LEU A 143 -2.52 8.60 -11.08
CA LEU A 143 -1.67 7.49 -11.50
C LEU A 143 -2.53 6.30 -11.91
N SER A 144 -2.09 5.58 -12.94
CA SER A 144 -2.54 4.23 -13.23
C SER A 144 -1.56 3.26 -12.59
N ILE A 145 -2.13 2.29 -11.87
CA ILE A 145 -1.36 1.30 -11.11
C ILE A 145 -1.79 -0.11 -11.53
N PRO A 146 -0.91 -1.11 -11.44
CA PRO A 146 -1.27 -2.47 -11.82
C PRO A 146 -2.36 -3.04 -10.91
N PRO A 147 -3.27 -3.88 -11.42
CA PRO A 147 -4.30 -4.51 -10.60
C PRO A 147 -3.68 -5.54 -9.65
N ARG A 148 -3.79 -5.30 -8.35
CA ARG A 148 -3.32 -6.19 -7.26
C ARG A 148 -4.29 -6.10 -6.09
N ASP A 149 -4.23 -7.08 -5.20
CA ASP A 149 -5.03 -7.09 -3.97
C ASP A 149 -4.32 -6.25 -2.91
N TYR A 150 -4.41 -4.93 -3.06
CA TYR A 150 -3.76 -3.97 -2.17
C TYR A 150 -4.39 -3.99 -0.77
N ARG A 151 -3.54 -3.90 0.27
CA ARG A 151 -3.96 -3.61 1.65
C ARG A 151 -3.73 -2.15 2.06
N GLY A 152 -2.97 -1.40 1.26
CA GLY A 152 -2.75 0.01 1.49
C GLY A 152 -1.74 0.62 0.54
N PHE A 153 -1.52 1.91 0.72
CA PHE A 153 -0.59 2.72 -0.06
C PHE A 153 0.21 3.64 0.86
N ARG A 154 1.48 3.87 0.52
CA ARG A 154 2.39 4.79 1.21
C ARG A 154 3.14 5.59 0.15
N ILE A 155 3.38 6.85 0.43
CA ILE A 155 4.16 7.73 -0.44
C ILE A 155 5.19 8.49 0.38
N ILE A 156 6.45 8.32 0.01
CA ILE A 156 7.58 9.05 0.61
C ILE A 156 8.10 10.12 -0.35
N ASP A 157 8.70 11.18 0.21
CA ASP A 157 9.37 12.20 -0.59
C ASP A 157 10.86 11.89 -0.85
N GLN A 158 11.54 12.80 -1.54
CA GLN A 158 12.96 12.70 -1.87
C GLN A 158 13.91 12.66 -0.66
N ASN A 159 13.42 12.96 0.55
CA ASN A 159 14.16 12.88 1.81
C ASN A 159 13.72 11.67 2.65
N GLU A 160 13.00 10.72 2.04
CA GLU A 160 12.44 9.52 2.70
C GLU A 160 11.40 9.86 3.79
N GLU A 161 10.85 11.08 3.78
CA GLU A 161 9.77 11.47 4.69
C GLU A 161 8.43 10.93 4.19
N LEU A 162 7.71 10.20 5.05
CA LEU A 162 6.35 9.76 4.75
C LEU A 162 5.42 10.96 4.59
N ARG A 163 4.85 11.13 3.38
CA ARG A 163 3.95 12.25 3.06
C ARG A 163 2.49 11.92 3.30
N SER A 164 2.09 10.69 3.01
CA SER A 164 0.73 10.20 3.21
C SER A 164 0.69 8.67 3.29
N SER A 165 -0.35 8.17 3.93
CA SER A 165 -0.68 6.74 4.03
C SER A 165 -2.18 6.54 3.85
N LEU A 166 -2.57 5.45 3.19
CA LEU A 166 -3.95 4.99 3.07
C LEU A 166 -3.99 3.50 3.38
N ASP A 167 -4.88 3.07 4.27
CA ASP A 167 -5.13 1.66 4.58
C ASP A 167 -6.50 1.25 4.03
N LEU A 168 -6.55 0.10 3.36
CA LEU A 168 -7.76 -0.51 2.82
C LEU A 168 -8.19 -1.65 3.75
N SER A 169 -8.81 -1.30 4.87
CA SER A 169 -9.33 -2.25 5.87
C SER A 169 -10.47 -3.11 5.33
#